data_AF-A0A9E3MA93-F1
#
_entry.id   AF-A0A9E3MA93-F1
#
_cell.length_a   1.000
_cell.length_b   1.000
_cell.length_c   1.000
_cell.angle_alpha   90.00
_cell.angle_beta   90.00
_cell.angle_gamma   90.00
#
_symmetry.space_group_name_H-M   'P 1'
#
loop_
_entity.id
_entity.type
_entity.pdbx_description
1 polymer ?
#
loop_
_entity_poly.entity_id
_entity_poly.type
_entity_poly.pdbx_seq_one_letter_code
_entity_poly.pdbx_strand_id
1 'polypeptide(L)'
;MKWLLTYKKALVIAITLMLVGQSALAATAYVPVRISIKFILSSGGNRPATGNLNTDAEINGEFDWGNTILASNMSEFRIEKIQFLDLAGVSQHYNKTASSANRDALRSDAMASPGTYLWRTDAINIYINGGTGSAIGKFPPDNDIILMNQNCSNTPSCIIHEIGHNLNLMHTHQGGGADGCSDTIEDNSSWTRNQIAQNAYGKNYADCTAGEKDNVDLVFNNIMSYHTSEPQLRISTCQLGRVSTQGDSDRAWLLTRDPVYVRSPGGLFQFGTYIFPYTTIQAAVASGLSNEVLVLQGGSYTEPTSVMDGSSYVVTRSSSSYVGNGCLLYTLPTDLENSQTPEVSIAIKAVQVEDNAAREVMREAIAAVETVVIEEDDANKAAPEPEQDDTSPILANAEAARKVYEDNAISHLLDAEAFATGEERVAILLELAQRYKHSGDCTEAIGYFILVADNTTQPFLREKALFEANHCQEMLEKSWGSLVSEQQNVNTDEEGNPDGEEPEGPVIEKSPDEGTDSEQQIENIDEEGNPDGAEPPIEE
;
A
#
# COMPACT_ATOMS: atom_id res chain seq x y z
N MET A 1 35.37 -13.85 5.05
CA MET A 1 34.37 -13.28 5.98
C MET A 1 33.87 -11.90 5.57
N LYS A 2 34.70 -10.93 5.15
CA LYS A 2 34.24 -9.60 4.67
C LYS A 2 33.35 -9.65 3.40
N TRP A 3 33.60 -10.59 2.48
CA TRP A 3 32.78 -10.80 1.28
C TRP A 3 31.33 -11.25 1.54
N LEU A 4 31.02 -11.81 2.71
CA LEU A 4 29.67 -12.26 3.07
C LEU A 4 28.78 -11.13 3.62
N LEU A 5 29.36 -9.99 4.03
CA LEU A 5 28.60 -8.88 4.64
C LEU A 5 28.11 -7.87 3.59
N THR A 6 28.89 -7.65 2.52
CA THR A 6 28.55 -6.74 1.42
C THR A 6 27.47 -7.34 0.50
N TYR A 7 27.50 -8.66 0.29
CA TYR A 7 26.46 -9.38 -0.47
C TYR A 7 25.09 -9.34 0.22
N LYS A 8 25.03 -9.39 1.56
CA LYS A 8 23.76 -9.31 2.31
C LYS A 8 23.03 -7.96 2.16
N LYS A 9 23.75 -6.85 1.94
CA LYS A 9 23.13 -5.52 1.79
C LYS A 9 22.71 -5.22 0.36
N ALA A 10 23.44 -5.69 -0.64
CA ALA A 10 23.05 -5.59 -2.05
C ALA A 10 21.87 -6.53 -2.39
N LEU A 11 21.81 -7.71 -1.76
CA LEU A 11 20.71 -8.68 -1.91
C LEU A 11 19.38 -8.12 -1.36
N VAL A 12 19.38 -7.35 -0.28
CA VAL A 12 18.16 -6.71 0.28
C VAL A 12 17.62 -5.59 -0.62
N ILE A 13 18.48 -4.87 -1.34
CA ILE A 13 18.06 -3.77 -2.23
C ILE A 13 17.59 -4.33 -3.60
N ALA A 14 18.25 -5.36 -4.13
CA ALA A 14 17.84 -5.99 -5.39
C ALA A 14 16.55 -6.83 -5.28
N ILE A 15 16.31 -7.48 -4.12
CA ILE A 15 15.04 -8.17 -3.83
C ILE A 15 13.88 -7.15 -3.74
N THR A 16 14.13 -5.92 -3.31
CA THR A 16 13.07 -4.89 -3.18
C THR A 16 12.62 -4.32 -4.54
N LEU A 17 13.45 -4.34 -5.58
CA LEU A 17 13.12 -3.79 -6.91
C LEU A 17 12.62 -4.82 -7.94
N MET A 18 12.99 -6.11 -7.82
CA MET A 18 12.48 -7.15 -8.74
C MET A 18 11.16 -7.80 -8.30
N LEU A 19 10.73 -7.62 -7.05
CA LEU A 19 9.41 -8.08 -6.59
C LEU A 19 8.24 -7.21 -7.08
N VAL A 20 8.50 -6.04 -7.67
CA VAL A 20 7.48 -5.12 -8.17
C VAL A 20 6.91 -5.57 -9.53
N GLY A 21 7.53 -6.54 -10.19
CA GLY A 21 7.19 -6.93 -11.57
C GLY A 21 6.14 -8.04 -11.75
N GLN A 22 6.03 -9.03 -10.86
CA GLN A 22 5.18 -10.21 -11.09
C GLN A 22 4.61 -10.89 -9.83
N SER A 23 4.52 -10.19 -8.72
CA SER A 23 3.54 -10.58 -7.72
C SER A 23 2.40 -9.58 -7.81
N ALA A 24 1.25 -10.05 -8.28
CA ALA A 24 -0.04 -9.50 -7.88
C ALA A 24 -0.21 -9.71 -6.37
N LEU A 25 0.73 -9.16 -5.58
CA LEU A 25 0.58 -8.94 -4.16
C LEU A 25 -0.73 -8.17 -4.09
N ALA A 26 -1.70 -8.79 -3.43
CA ALA A 26 -2.95 -8.16 -3.07
C ALA A 26 -2.65 -6.69 -2.80
N ALA A 27 -3.31 -5.79 -3.54
CA ALA A 27 -3.20 -4.36 -3.32
C ALA A 27 -3.53 -4.13 -1.84
N THR A 28 -2.50 -4.16 -1.00
CA THR A 28 -2.65 -4.01 0.43
C THR A 28 -3.00 -2.55 0.56
N ALA A 29 -4.23 -2.26 0.95
CA ALA A 29 -4.63 -0.92 1.30
C ALA A 29 -3.67 -0.43 2.41
N TYR A 30 -2.99 0.70 2.21
CA TYR A 30 -1.88 1.14 3.09
C TYR A 30 -2.22 2.37 3.94
N VAL A 31 -3.42 2.95 3.81
CA VAL A 31 -3.85 4.08 4.65
C VAL A 31 -4.51 3.53 5.92
N PRO A 32 -3.84 3.47 7.07
CA PRO A 32 -4.35 2.74 8.22
C PRO A 32 -5.34 3.61 9.01
N VAL A 33 -6.56 3.12 9.15
CA VAL A 33 -7.61 3.68 10.01
C VAL A 33 -7.37 3.14 11.43
N ARG A 34 -7.08 4.02 12.38
CA ARG A 34 -6.72 3.65 13.75
C ARG A 34 -7.95 3.22 14.54
N ILE A 35 -7.92 1.97 15.02
CA ILE A 35 -9.00 1.37 15.81
C ILE A 35 -8.49 0.93 17.18
N SER A 36 -9.29 1.19 18.21
CA SER A 36 -8.94 0.95 19.60
C SER A 36 -10.06 0.19 20.32
N ILE A 37 -9.84 -1.11 20.58
CA ILE A 37 -10.86 -2.05 21.03
C ILE A 37 -10.73 -2.35 22.52
N LYS A 38 -11.87 -2.33 23.23
CA LYS A 38 -11.96 -2.64 24.66
C LYS A 38 -13.11 -3.60 24.94
N PHE A 39 -12.81 -4.72 25.59
CA PHE A 39 -13.83 -5.57 26.21
C PHE A 39 -14.23 -5.04 27.56
N ILE A 40 -15.48 -4.61 27.73
CA ILE A 40 -15.99 -4.24 29.06
C ILE A 40 -16.13 -5.52 29.88
N LEU A 41 -15.46 -5.56 31.03
CA LEU A 41 -15.55 -6.69 31.95
C LEU A 41 -16.74 -6.54 32.90
N SER A 42 -17.30 -7.68 33.29
CA SER A 42 -18.27 -7.76 34.39
C SER A 42 -17.62 -7.33 35.72
N SER A 43 -18.44 -7.13 36.76
CA SER A 43 -17.93 -6.83 38.10
C SER A 43 -17.03 -7.93 38.67
N GLY A 44 -17.13 -9.17 38.16
CA GLY A 44 -16.26 -10.29 38.49
C GLY A 44 -14.99 -10.40 37.62
N GLY A 45 -14.74 -9.43 36.73
CA GLY A 45 -13.57 -9.42 35.85
C GLY A 45 -13.65 -10.35 34.63
N ASN A 46 -14.84 -10.83 34.28
CA ASN A 46 -15.04 -11.72 33.13
C ASN A 46 -15.58 -10.98 31.91
N ARG A 47 -15.12 -11.34 30.72
CA ARG A 47 -15.73 -10.98 29.42
C ARG A 47 -17.14 -11.57 29.30
N PRO A 48 -17.96 -11.09 28.33
CA PRO A 48 -19.18 -11.76 27.92
C PRO A 48 -18.95 -13.25 27.63
N ALA A 49 -19.71 -14.12 28.30
CA ALA A 49 -19.50 -15.57 28.20
C ALA A 49 -20.06 -16.21 26.92
N THR A 50 -20.80 -15.45 26.12
CA THR A 50 -21.54 -15.91 24.93
C THR A 50 -21.53 -14.82 23.89
N GLY A 51 -21.57 -15.17 22.61
CA GLY A 51 -21.65 -14.21 21.51
C GLY A 51 -20.75 -14.57 20.34
N ASN A 52 -20.78 -13.72 19.32
CA ASN A 52 -19.94 -13.83 18.12
C ASN A 52 -18.61 -13.07 18.25
N LEU A 53 -18.45 -12.29 19.31
CA LEU A 53 -17.35 -11.35 19.52
C LEU A 53 -16.83 -11.49 20.95
N ASN A 54 -16.54 -12.69 21.45
CA ASN A 54 -16.16 -12.94 22.85
C ASN A 54 -14.68 -13.30 23.04
N THR A 55 -13.99 -13.74 21.99
CA THR A 55 -12.57 -14.11 21.99
C THR A 55 -11.69 -13.17 21.18
N ASP A 56 -10.39 -13.20 21.44
CA ASP A 56 -9.41 -12.46 20.64
C ASP A 56 -9.34 -12.96 19.19
N ALA A 57 -9.53 -14.26 18.98
CA ALA A 57 -9.52 -14.88 17.67
C ALA A 57 -10.69 -14.41 16.80
N GLU A 58 -11.90 -14.30 17.36
CA GLU A 58 -13.07 -13.78 16.64
C GLU A 58 -12.88 -12.30 16.26
N ILE A 59 -12.34 -11.48 17.17
CA ILE A 59 -12.02 -10.08 16.85
C ILE A 59 -10.93 -9.97 15.77
N ASN A 60 -9.92 -10.84 15.79
CA ASN A 60 -8.93 -10.87 14.72
C ASN A 60 -9.58 -11.26 13.39
N GLY A 61 -10.45 -12.28 13.38
CA GLY A 61 -11.20 -12.69 12.19
C GLY A 61 -12.05 -11.57 11.59
N GLU A 62 -12.72 -10.77 12.43
CA GLU A 62 -13.44 -9.56 11.99
C GLU A 62 -12.53 -8.55 11.29
N PHE A 63 -11.31 -8.34 11.81
CA PHE A 63 -10.34 -7.42 11.21
C PHE A 63 -9.77 -7.96 9.89
N ASP A 64 -9.46 -9.25 9.85
CA ASP A 64 -8.95 -9.92 8.65
C ASP A 64 -10.00 -9.88 7.53
N TRP A 65 -11.27 -10.14 7.85
CA TRP A 65 -12.37 -10.01 6.90
C TRP A 65 -12.60 -8.56 6.47
N GLY A 66 -12.61 -7.60 7.40
CA GLY A 66 -12.74 -6.19 7.08
C GLY A 66 -11.65 -5.71 6.12
N ASN A 67 -10.39 -6.07 6.38
CA ASN A 67 -9.27 -5.75 5.50
C ASN A 67 -9.34 -6.48 4.15
N THR A 68 -9.80 -7.73 4.13
CA THR A 68 -10.03 -8.49 2.90
C THR A 68 -11.08 -7.81 2.02
N ILE A 69 -12.20 -7.37 2.61
CA ILE A 69 -13.27 -6.65 1.91
C ILE A 69 -12.76 -5.31 1.37
N LEU A 70 -12.05 -4.53 2.18
CA LEU A 70 -11.47 -3.26 1.75
C LEU A 70 -10.51 -3.45 0.57
N ALA A 71 -9.62 -4.45 0.64
CA ALA A 71 -8.70 -4.79 -0.43
C ALA A 71 -9.42 -5.27 -1.71
N SER A 72 -10.43 -6.13 -1.58
CA SER A 72 -11.20 -6.66 -2.73
C SER A 72 -12.02 -5.58 -3.44
N ASN A 73 -12.39 -4.51 -2.73
CA ASN A 73 -13.08 -3.35 -3.30
C ASN A 73 -12.10 -2.23 -3.72
N MET A 74 -10.79 -2.49 -3.74
CA MET A 74 -9.75 -1.53 -4.13
C MET A 74 -9.84 -0.22 -3.33
N SER A 75 -10.09 -0.33 -2.03
CA SER A 75 -10.00 0.79 -1.08
C SER A 75 -8.53 1.11 -0.81
N GLU A 76 -8.21 2.40 -0.62
CA GLU A 76 -6.91 2.83 -0.10
C GLU A 76 -6.76 2.54 1.40
N PHE A 77 -7.87 2.37 2.12
CA PHE A 77 -7.91 2.21 3.57
C PHE A 77 -7.79 0.75 4.01
N ARG A 78 -7.06 0.53 5.09
CA ARG A 78 -7.10 -0.68 5.91
C ARG A 78 -7.47 -0.32 7.34
N ILE A 79 -8.06 -1.25 8.08
CA ILE A 79 -8.29 -1.10 9.52
C ILE A 79 -7.07 -1.59 10.29
N GLU A 80 -6.56 -0.75 11.20
CA GLU A 80 -5.38 -1.02 12.02
C GLU A 80 -5.75 -1.01 13.50
N LYS A 81 -5.57 -2.15 14.14
CA LYS A 81 -5.81 -2.31 15.56
C LYS A 81 -4.61 -1.81 16.35
N ILE A 82 -4.69 -0.58 16.88
CA ILE A 82 -3.61 0.02 17.67
C ILE A 82 -3.72 -0.26 19.17
N GLN A 83 -4.86 -0.76 19.63
CA GLN A 83 -5.08 -1.17 21.01
C GLN A 83 -6.13 -2.27 21.07
N PHE A 84 -5.87 -3.30 21.88
CA PHE A 84 -6.80 -4.38 22.14
C PHE A 84 -6.60 -4.94 23.55
N LEU A 85 -7.60 -4.79 24.42
CA LEU A 85 -7.47 -5.13 25.84
C LEU A 85 -8.83 -5.28 26.53
N ASP A 86 -8.76 -5.71 27.79
CA ASP A 86 -9.90 -5.82 28.70
C ASP A 86 -10.00 -4.60 29.62
N LEU A 87 -11.23 -4.15 29.86
CA LEU A 87 -11.56 -2.92 30.59
C LEU A 87 -12.32 -3.23 31.88
N ALA A 88 -11.56 -3.30 32.98
CA ALA A 88 -12.09 -3.48 34.33
C ALA A 88 -12.65 -2.16 34.91
N GLY A 89 -13.48 -2.26 35.96
CA GLY A 89 -13.93 -1.09 36.73
C GLY A 89 -15.07 -0.28 36.11
N VAL A 90 -15.52 -0.62 34.89
CA VAL A 90 -16.63 0.05 34.18
C VAL A 90 -17.85 -0.86 33.94
N SER A 91 -18.06 -1.83 34.84
CA SER A 91 -19.08 -2.88 34.70
C SER A 91 -20.53 -2.37 34.64
N GLN A 92 -20.80 -1.11 34.97
CA GLN A 92 -22.10 -0.47 34.74
C GLN A 92 -22.51 -0.48 33.26
N HIS A 93 -21.55 -0.61 32.34
CA HIS A 93 -21.77 -0.70 30.90
C HIS A 93 -21.79 -2.14 30.36
N TYR A 94 -21.55 -3.16 31.20
CA TYR A 94 -21.31 -4.54 30.77
C TYR A 94 -22.49 -5.21 30.03
N ASN A 95 -23.74 -4.94 30.41
CA ASN A 95 -24.93 -5.57 29.80
C ASN A 95 -25.88 -4.55 29.17
N LYS A 96 -25.35 -3.42 28.69
CA LYS A 96 -26.17 -2.38 28.06
C LYS A 96 -26.46 -2.76 26.61
N THR A 97 -27.72 -2.75 26.21
CA THR A 97 -28.14 -2.93 24.81
C THR A 97 -27.51 -1.84 23.93
N ALA A 98 -27.09 -2.18 22.71
CA ALA A 98 -26.67 -1.21 21.70
C ALA A 98 -27.84 -0.26 21.36
N SER A 99 -27.82 0.95 21.94
CA SER A 99 -28.79 2.01 21.68
C SER A 99 -28.09 3.36 21.74
N SER A 100 -28.66 4.38 21.08
CA SER A 100 -28.06 5.72 21.07
C SER A 100 -27.85 6.25 22.49
N ALA A 101 -28.84 6.08 23.37
CA ALA A 101 -28.74 6.52 24.76
C ALA A 101 -27.60 5.84 25.53
N ASN A 102 -27.40 4.52 25.35
CA ASN A 102 -26.34 3.79 26.04
C ASN A 102 -24.95 4.09 25.43
N ARG A 103 -24.85 4.19 24.10
CA ARG A 103 -23.63 4.61 23.39
C ARG A 103 -23.20 6.01 23.85
N ASP A 104 -24.13 6.96 23.89
CA ASP A 104 -23.83 8.35 24.26
C ASP A 104 -23.48 8.49 25.74
N ALA A 105 -24.13 7.73 26.62
CA ALA A 105 -23.75 7.66 28.03
C ALA A 105 -22.33 7.10 28.21
N LEU A 106 -22.00 6.00 27.52
CA LEU A 106 -20.65 5.41 27.52
C LEU A 106 -19.61 6.40 26.97
N ARG A 107 -19.89 7.06 25.84
CA ARG A 107 -19.01 8.09 25.26
C ARG A 107 -18.76 9.22 26.26
N SER A 108 -19.83 9.76 26.85
CA SER A 108 -19.74 10.83 27.83
C SER A 108 -18.87 10.42 29.03
N ASP A 109 -19.09 9.22 29.59
CA ASP A 109 -18.28 8.73 30.71
C ASP A 109 -16.81 8.53 30.31
N ALA A 110 -16.56 8.01 29.11
CA ALA A 110 -15.21 7.77 28.59
C ALA A 110 -14.44 9.08 28.37
N MET A 111 -15.09 10.09 27.80
CA MET A 111 -14.51 11.43 27.63
C MET A 111 -14.29 12.13 28.97
N ALA A 112 -15.18 11.94 29.95
CA ALA A 112 -15.04 12.52 31.29
C ALA A 112 -13.96 11.81 32.13
N SER A 113 -13.60 10.57 31.79
CA SER A 113 -12.57 9.79 32.50
C SER A 113 -11.70 8.98 31.54
N PRO A 114 -10.88 9.63 30.68
CA PRO A 114 -10.18 8.95 29.59
C PRO A 114 -9.25 7.83 30.05
N GLY A 115 -8.56 8.01 31.19
CA GLY A 115 -7.68 6.99 31.75
C GLY A 115 -8.42 5.73 32.21
N THR A 116 -9.63 5.88 32.75
CA THR A 116 -10.46 4.75 33.22
C THR A 116 -11.01 3.93 32.05
N TYR A 117 -11.43 4.61 30.98
CA TYR A 117 -12.03 3.98 29.80
C TYR A 117 -11.03 3.68 28.69
N LEU A 118 -9.76 4.02 28.91
CA LEU A 118 -8.69 3.98 27.92
C LEU A 118 -9.12 4.63 26.61
N TRP A 119 -9.82 5.77 26.75
CA TRP A 119 -10.33 6.54 25.63
C TRP A 119 -9.17 7.13 24.83
N ARG A 120 -9.22 6.95 23.51
CA ARG A 120 -8.27 7.52 22.58
C ARG A 120 -8.93 8.65 21.81
N THR A 121 -8.26 9.79 21.74
CA THR A 121 -8.68 10.93 20.91
C THR A 121 -8.17 10.81 19.47
N ASP A 122 -7.44 9.74 19.17
CA ASP A 122 -6.67 9.54 17.95
C ASP A 122 -6.95 8.17 17.31
N ALA A 123 -8.17 7.64 17.55
CA ALA A 123 -8.67 6.38 16.99
C ALA A 123 -10.19 6.27 17.19
N ILE A 124 -10.85 5.43 16.40
CA ILE A 124 -12.23 5.01 16.69
C ILE A 124 -12.20 4.08 17.90
N ASN A 125 -12.97 4.40 18.94
CA ASN A 125 -13.05 3.61 20.17
C ASN A 125 -14.19 2.58 20.05
N ILE A 126 -13.84 1.30 19.99
CA ILE A 126 -14.82 0.20 19.99
C ILE A 126 -14.91 -0.39 21.38
N TYR A 127 -16.09 -0.34 21.99
CA TYR A 127 -16.39 -0.97 23.28
C TYR A 127 -17.32 -2.15 23.07
N ILE A 128 -16.85 -3.34 23.45
CA ILE A 128 -17.60 -4.59 23.32
C ILE A 128 -18.16 -4.98 24.69
N ASN A 129 -19.46 -5.28 24.76
CA ASN A 129 -20.12 -5.68 25.99
C ASN A 129 -21.03 -6.92 25.78
N GLY A 130 -21.67 -7.39 26.86
CA GLY A 130 -22.55 -8.57 26.92
C GLY A 130 -24.05 -8.28 26.80
N GLY A 131 -24.46 -7.06 26.47
CA GLY A 131 -25.89 -6.72 26.34
C GLY A 131 -26.53 -7.33 25.09
N THR A 132 -27.82 -7.08 24.88
CA THR A 132 -28.57 -7.50 23.68
C THR A 132 -28.40 -6.54 22.49
N GLY A 133 -28.70 -7.01 21.28
CA GLY A 133 -28.60 -6.21 20.05
C GLY A 133 -27.30 -6.46 19.27
N SER A 134 -27.16 -5.73 18.16
CA SER A 134 -26.01 -5.85 17.24
C SER A 134 -24.91 -4.89 17.65
N ALA A 135 -24.81 -3.73 17.01
CA ALA A 135 -23.90 -2.67 17.35
C ALA A 135 -24.52 -1.31 17.01
N ILE A 136 -23.89 -0.24 17.46
CA ILE A 136 -24.27 1.12 17.08
C ILE A 136 -23.04 2.04 17.10
N GLY A 137 -22.66 2.52 15.92
CA GLY A 137 -21.72 3.63 15.73
C GLY A 137 -22.38 5.00 15.82
N LYS A 138 -21.61 6.07 15.53
CA LYS A 138 -22.12 7.43 15.35
C LYS A 138 -21.54 8.00 14.05
N PHE A 139 -22.34 8.76 13.33
CA PHE A 139 -21.89 9.45 12.13
C PHE A 139 -21.01 10.65 12.49
N PRO A 140 -20.16 11.13 11.55
CA PRO A 140 -19.43 12.37 11.71
C PRO A 140 -20.37 13.55 12.08
N PRO A 141 -19.88 14.54 12.85
CA PRO A 141 -18.48 14.72 13.31
C PRO A 141 -18.13 14.01 14.63
N ASP A 142 -19.07 13.30 15.26
CA ASP A 142 -18.86 12.61 16.54
C ASP A 142 -18.62 11.10 16.34
N ASN A 143 -17.89 10.73 15.29
CA ASN A 143 -17.63 9.37 14.81
C ASN A 143 -16.45 8.67 15.53
N ASP A 144 -16.28 8.93 16.82
CA ASP A 144 -15.15 8.46 17.62
C ASP A 144 -15.48 7.23 18.50
N ILE A 145 -16.70 6.69 18.41
CA ILE A 145 -17.17 5.57 19.24
C ILE A 145 -18.09 4.57 18.51
N ILE A 146 -17.90 3.29 18.81
CA ILE A 146 -18.83 2.19 18.51
C ILE A 146 -19.12 1.43 19.80
N LEU A 147 -20.41 1.20 20.10
CA LEU A 147 -20.84 0.25 21.12
C LEU A 147 -21.27 -1.05 20.44
N MET A 148 -20.54 -2.13 20.69
CA MET A 148 -20.81 -3.45 20.12
C MET A 148 -21.32 -4.42 21.18
N ASN A 149 -22.38 -5.14 20.82
CA ASN A 149 -22.96 -6.20 21.61
C ASN A 149 -22.66 -7.57 20.97
N GLN A 150 -23.02 -8.64 21.65
CA GLN A 150 -22.63 -10.00 21.29
C GLN A 150 -23.39 -10.61 20.12
N ASN A 151 -24.50 -10.00 19.69
CA ASN A 151 -25.38 -10.54 18.64
C ASN A 151 -25.28 -9.71 17.36
N CYS A 152 -24.07 -9.57 16.84
CA CYS A 152 -23.89 -9.00 15.51
C CYS A 152 -24.01 -10.07 14.43
N SER A 153 -24.93 -9.85 13.49
CA SER A 153 -25.30 -10.81 12.44
C SER A 153 -24.77 -10.43 11.05
N ASN A 154 -24.10 -9.28 10.91
CA ASN A 154 -23.44 -8.92 9.65
C ASN A 154 -22.35 -9.94 9.34
N THR A 155 -22.27 -10.37 8.09
CA THR A 155 -21.33 -11.40 7.66
C THR A 155 -20.56 -10.90 6.45
N PRO A 156 -19.24 -11.10 6.35
CA PRO A 156 -18.40 -11.78 7.34
C PRO A 156 -17.90 -10.86 8.46
N SER A 157 -18.13 -9.53 8.39
CA SER A 157 -17.68 -8.62 9.44
C SER A 157 -18.72 -7.56 9.82
N CYS A 158 -19.01 -7.50 11.11
CA CYS A 158 -19.77 -6.44 11.76
C CYS A 158 -18.95 -5.18 12.01
N ILE A 159 -17.67 -5.36 12.36
CA ILE A 159 -16.79 -4.24 12.70
C ILE A 159 -16.66 -3.29 11.50
N ILE A 160 -16.48 -3.83 10.28
CA ILE A 160 -16.38 -2.99 9.09
C ILE A 160 -17.68 -2.26 8.75
N HIS A 161 -18.85 -2.87 9.03
CA HIS A 161 -20.16 -2.22 8.86
C HIS A 161 -20.26 -0.97 9.74
N GLU A 162 -19.96 -1.10 11.03
CA GLU A 162 -20.02 0.02 11.97
C GLU A 162 -18.94 1.06 11.70
N ILE A 163 -17.73 0.65 11.30
CA ILE A 163 -16.68 1.58 10.84
C ILE A 163 -17.17 2.34 9.59
N GLY A 164 -17.95 1.70 8.71
CA GLY A 164 -18.60 2.36 7.58
C GLY A 164 -19.44 3.56 8.02
N HIS A 165 -20.28 3.43 9.06
CA HIS A 165 -21.02 4.58 9.62
C HIS A 165 -20.13 5.70 10.13
N ASN A 166 -19.02 5.35 10.80
CA ASN A 166 -18.04 6.33 11.26
C ASN A 166 -17.33 7.02 10.08
N LEU A 167 -17.25 6.36 8.92
CA LEU A 167 -16.72 6.89 7.66
C LEU A 167 -17.83 7.43 6.73
N ASN A 168 -18.96 7.84 7.31
CA ASN A 168 -20.09 8.49 6.63
C ASN A 168 -20.83 7.61 5.59
N LEU A 169 -20.85 6.29 5.80
CA LEU A 169 -21.68 5.38 5.01
C LEU A 169 -23.04 5.17 5.66
N MET A 170 -24.09 5.26 4.86
CA MET A 170 -25.47 4.98 5.26
C MET A 170 -25.84 3.54 4.89
N HIS A 171 -26.88 3.00 5.52
CA HIS A 171 -27.43 1.73 5.04
C HIS A 171 -27.96 1.89 3.62
N THR A 172 -27.76 0.88 2.77
CA THR A 172 -28.25 0.90 1.37
C THR A 172 -29.74 1.18 1.28
N HIS A 173 -30.49 0.64 2.25
CA HIS A 173 -31.95 0.72 2.32
C HIS A 173 -32.47 1.96 3.07
N GLN A 174 -31.58 2.85 3.53
CA GLN A 174 -31.99 4.06 4.24
C GLN A 174 -32.66 5.05 3.27
N GLY A 175 -33.61 5.85 3.76
CA GLY A 175 -34.19 6.97 3.02
C GLY A 175 -35.06 6.63 1.81
N GLY A 176 -35.59 5.40 1.70
CA GLY A 176 -36.28 4.93 0.49
C GLY A 176 -35.31 4.40 -0.57
N GLY A 177 -34.23 3.75 -0.12
CA GLY A 177 -33.22 3.13 -0.98
C GLY A 177 -32.30 4.12 -1.67
N ALA A 178 -32.04 5.23 -1.00
CA ALA A 178 -30.99 6.15 -1.39
C ALA A 178 -30.11 6.36 -0.16
N ASP A 179 -29.08 5.53 -0.03
CA ASP A 179 -27.90 5.86 0.77
C ASP A 179 -27.20 7.14 0.29
N GLY A 180 -27.77 7.82 -0.72
CA GLY A 180 -27.33 9.04 -1.37
C GLY A 180 -26.16 8.79 -2.32
N CYS A 181 -25.94 7.54 -2.70
CA CYS A 181 -25.03 7.19 -3.77
C CYS A 181 -25.77 6.95 -5.07
N SER A 182 -25.22 7.47 -6.17
CA SER A 182 -25.86 7.40 -7.49
C SER A 182 -25.65 6.06 -8.19
N ASP A 183 -24.76 5.22 -7.67
CA ASP A 183 -24.42 3.91 -8.20
C ASP A 183 -25.08 2.75 -7.43
N THR A 184 -25.93 3.06 -6.45
CA THR A 184 -26.79 2.11 -5.75
C THR A 184 -28.23 2.21 -6.28
N ILE A 185 -28.99 1.13 -6.14
CA ILE A 185 -30.41 1.07 -6.48
C ILE A 185 -31.24 0.93 -5.21
N GLU A 186 -32.52 1.31 -5.27
CA GLU A 186 -33.41 1.21 -4.11
C GLU A 186 -33.57 -0.24 -3.66
N ASP A 187 -33.31 -0.47 -2.37
CA ASP A 187 -33.58 -1.72 -1.67
C ASP A 187 -34.31 -1.50 -0.34
N ASN A 188 -34.70 -2.61 0.27
CA ASN A 188 -35.25 -2.65 1.61
C ASN A 188 -34.64 -3.84 2.33
N SER A 189 -34.26 -3.69 3.60
CA SER A 189 -33.64 -4.76 4.41
C SER A 189 -34.40 -6.11 4.44
N SER A 190 -35.71 -6.12 4.18
CA SER A 190 -36.51 -7.35 4.12
C SER A 190 -36.74 -7.90 2.72
N TRP A 191 -36.21 -7.26 1.68
CA TRP A 191 -36.41 -7.68 0.29
C TRP A 191 -35.49 -8.82 -0.09
N THR A 192 -36.00 -9.71 -0.94
CA THR A 192 -35.19 -10.67 -1.67
C THR A 192 -34.60 -10.00 -2.91
N ARG A 193 -33.56 -10.59 -3.52
CA ARG A 193 -33.05 -10.14 -4.82
C ARG A 193 -34.13 -10.02 -5.89
N ASN A 194 -35.13 -10.90 -5.90
CA ASN A 194 -36.26 -10.79 -6.82
C ASN A 194 -37.08 -9.52 -6.58
N GLN A 195 -37.29 -9.11 -5.32
CA GLN A 195 -38.03 -7.89 -5.00
C GLN A 195 -37.22 -6.64 -5.37
N ILE A 196 -35.92 -6.63 -5.10
CA ILE A 196 -35.02 -5.55 -5.54
C ILE A 196 -35.03 -5.46 -7.08
N ALA A 197 -34.87 -6.59 -7.78
CA ALA A 197 -34.90 -6.65 -9.25
C ALA A 197 -36.27 -6.24 -9.83
N GLN A 198 -37.37 -6.65 -9.21
CA GLN A 198 -38.71 -6.26 -9.62
C GLN A 198 -38.95 -4.76 -9.42
N ASN A 199 -38.48 -4.18 -8.32
CA ASN A 199 -38.58 -2.74 -8.06
C ASN A 199 -37.78 -1.93 -9.09
N ALA A 200 -36.52 -2.30 -9.31
CA ALA A 200 -35.62 -1.55 -10.19
C ALA A 200 -35.88 -1.78 -11.69
N TYR A 201 -36.27 -2.99 -12.08
CA TYR A 201 -36.26 -3.43 -13.49
C TYR A 201 -37.54 -4.10 -13.97
N GLY A 202 -38.55 -4.31 -13.12
CA GLY A 202 -39.83 -4.91 -13.50
C GLY A 202 -39.77 -6.40 -13.89
N LYS A 203 -38.74 -7.13 -13.48
CA LYS A 203 -38.53 -8.56 -13.79
C LYS A 203 -37.87 -9.31 -12.63
N ASN A 204 -37.94 -10.64 -12.66
CA ASN A 204 -37.26 -11.46 -11.66
C ASN A 204 -35.74 -11.39 -11.82
N TYR A 205 -35.01 -11.60 -10.74
CA TYR A 205 -33.54 -11.57 -10.74
C TYR A 205 -32.95 -12.56 -11.74
N ALA A 206 -33.54 -13.74 -11.93
CA ALA A 206 -33.07 -14.72 -12.91
C ALA A 206 -33.07 -14.17 -14.36
N ASP A 207 -34.03 -13.31 -14.69
CA ASP A 207 -34.24 -12.72 -16.02
C ASP A 207 -33.47 -11.40 -16.23
N CYS A 208 -32.81 -10.88 -15.19
CA CYS A 208 -31.93 -9.73 -15.30
C CYS A 208 -30.70 -10.04 -16.16
N THR A 209 -30.25 -9.03 -16.91
CA THR A 209 -28.95 -9.01 -17.58
C THR A 209 -27.81 -9.07 -16.55
N ALA A 210 -26.59 -9.33 -17.00
CA ALA A 210 -25.43 -9.37 -16.11
C ALA A 210 -25.25 -8.05 -15.32
N GLY A 211 -25.39 -6.89 -15.97
CA GLY A 211 -25.26 -5.59 -15.29
C GLY A 211 -26.40 -5.29 -14.31
N GLU A 212 -27.63 -5.69 -14.65
CA GLU A 212 -28.76 -5.54 -13.70
C GLU A 212 -28.61 -6.46 -12.48
N LYS A 213 -28.10 -7.68 -12.67
CA LYS A 213 -27.76 -8.58 -11.54
C LYS A 213 -26.67 -7.98 -10.67
N ASP A 214 -25.62 -7.43 -11.30
CA ASP A 214 -24.52 -6.78 -10.59
C ASP A 214 -25.00 -5.62 -9.70
N ASN A 215 -25.93 -4.79 -10.17
CA ASN A 215 -26.52 -3.72 -9.37
C ASN A 215 -27.37 -4.24 -8.19
N VAL A 216 -28.15 -5.31 -8.40
CA VAL A 216 -28.92 -5.96 -7.31
C VAL A 216 -27.96 -6.56 -6.28
N ASP A 217 -26.91 -7.23 -6.73
CA ASP A 217 -25.91 -7.84 -5.86
C ASP A 217 -25.07 -6.79 -5.13
N LEU A 218 -24.84 -5.62 -5.74
CA LEU A 218 -24.13 -4.51 -5.11
C LEU A 218 -24.83 -4.04 -3.84
N VAL A 219 -26.15 -3.88 -3.84
CA VAL A 219 -26.91 -3.44 -2.66
C VAL A 219 -27.25 -4.60 -1.71
N PHE A 220 -27.49 -5.80 -2.24
CA PHE A 220 -27.79 -6.98 -1.43
C PHE A 220 -26.56 -7.48 -0.65
N ASN A 221 -25.40 -7.52 -1.30
CA ASN A 221 -24.12 -7.93 -0.69
C ASN A 221 -23.27 -6.73 -0.26
N ASN A 222 -23.86 -5.54 -0.11
CA ASN A 222 -23.14 -4.36 0.37
C ASN A 222 -22.74 -4.52 1.85
N ILE A 223 -21.57 -4.02 2.26
CA ILE A 223 -21.21 -3.99 3.69
C ILE A 223 -22.23 -3.23 4.53
N MET A 224 -22.91 -2.24 3.96
CA MET A 224 -23.95 -1.44 4.63
C MET A 224 -25.36 -2.04 4.49
N SER A 225 -25.46 -3.28 4.01
CA SER A 225 -26.73 -3.99 3.86
C SER A 225 -27.09 -4.80 5.10
N TYR A 226 -28.39 -5.06 5.28
CA TYR A 226 -28.92 -5.96 6.31
C TYR A 226 -29.33 -7.33 5.79
N HIS A 227 -29.10 -7.61 4.51
CA HIS A 227 -29.30 -8.94 3.95
C HIS A 227 -28.16 -9.85 4.44
N THR A 228 -28.46 -10.72 5.40
CA THR A 228 -27.47 -11.58 6.09
C THR A 228 -27.49 -13.04 5.62
N SER A 229 -28.35 -13.36 4.65
CA SER A 229 -28.40 -14.72 4.07
C SER A 229 -27.14 -15.05 3.26
N GLU A 230 -26.34 -14.04 2.90
CA GLU A 230 -25.12 -14.17 2.14
C GLU A 230 -24.06 -13.16 2.62
N PRO A 231 -22.77 -13.43 2.33
CA PRO A 231 -21.69 -12.51 2.69
C PRO A 231 -21.86 -11.11 2.07
N GLN A 232 -21.59 -10.09 2.88
CA GLN A 232 -21.60 -8.68 2.56
C GLN A 232 -20.17 -8.25 2.22
N LEU A 233 -19.81 -8.38 0.94
CA LEU A 233 -18.44 -8.24 0.46
C LEU A 233 -18.23 -7.03 -0.46
N ARG A 234 -19.26 -6.21 -0.69
CA ARG A 234 -19.24 -5.16 -1.70
C ARG A 234 -19.34 -3.77 -1.09
N ILE A 235 -18.66 -2.81 -1.71
CA ILE A 235 -18.74 -1.38 -1.42
C ILE A 235 -18.88 -0.68 -2.77
N SER A 236 -19.82 0.26 -2.90
CA SER A 236 -19.98 1.00 -4.15
C SER A 236 -18.85 1.99 -4.37
N THR A 237 -18.65 2.44 -5.61
CA THR A 237 -17.62 3.43 -5.92
C THR A 237 -17.94 4.77 -5.27
N CYS A 238 -19.22 5.18 -5.26
CA CYS A 238 -19.64 6.37 -4.54
C CYS A 238 -19.42 6.25 -3.03
N GLN A 239 -19.74 5.10 -2.42
CA GLN A 239 -19.51 4.86 -0.99
C GLN A 239 -18.01 4.98 -0.66
N LEU A 240 -17.12 4.36 -1.46
CA LEU A 240 -15.68 4.58 -1.33
C LEU A 240 -15.32 6.08 -1.44
N GLY A 241 -15.99 6.83 -2.33
CA GLY A 241 -15.81 8.28 -2.44
C GLY A 241 -16.13 9.04 -1.16
N ARG A 242 -17.20 8.65 -0.46
CA ARG A 242 -17.55 9.22 0.85
C ARG A 242 -16.54 8.85 1.91
N VAL A 243 -16.12 7.59 1.96
CA VAL A 243 -15.10 7.12 2.91
C VAL A 243 -13.82 7.94 2.76
N SER A 244 -13.37 8.20 1.53
CA SER A 244 -12.17 9.01 1.28
C SER A 244 -12.35 10.48 1.63
N THR A 245 -13.52 11.05 1.35
CA THR A 245 -13.83 12.42 1.75
C THR A 245 -13.79 12.56 3.27
N GLN A 246 -14.41 11.61 3.99
CA GLN A 246 -14.45 11.62 5.44
C GLN A 246 -13.07 11.32 6.04
N GLY A 247 -12.37 10.31 5.52
CA GLY A 247 -11.03 9.94 5.95
C GLY A 247 -10.02 11.07 5.76
N ASP A 248 -10.09 11.80 4.64
CA ASP A 248 -9.28 13.00 4.42
C ASP A 248 -9.62 14.12 5.42
N SER A 249 -10.91 14.36 5.69
CA SER A 249 -11.36 15.34 6.68
C SER A 249 -10.90 14.99 8.11
N ASP A 250 -10.88 13.71 8.45
CA ASP A 250 -10.56 13.21 9.79
C ASP A 250 -9.09 12.78 9.96
N ARG A 251 -8.26 12.93 8.91
CA ARG A 251 -6.93 12.31 8.82
C ARG A 251 -6.04 12.54 10.05
N ALA A 252 -6.05 13.76 10.59
CA ALA A 252 -5.22 14.15 11.73
C ALA A 252 -5.44 13.28 12.97
N TRP A 253 -6.68 12.88 13.25
CA TRP A 253 -7.01 12.05 14.43
C TRP A 253 -7.27 10.59 14.06
N LEU A 254 -7.69 10.30 12.82
CA LEU A 254 -8.14 8.96 12.44
C LEU A 254 -7.05 8.12 11.77
N LEU A 255 -6.19 8.72 10.96
CA LEU A 255 -5.27 7.98 10.09
C LEU A 255 -3.84 7.96 10.64
N THR A 256 -3.13 6.86 10.45
CA THR A 256 -1.69 6.77 10.79
C THR A 256 -0.80 7.46 9.75
N ARG A 257 -1.32 7.61 8.52
CA ARG A 257 -0.66 8.29 7.40
C ARG A 257 -1.67 9.07 6.59
N ASP A 258 -1.23 10.19 6.04
CA ASP A 258 -2.08 11.06 5.24
C ASP A 258 -2.12 10.59 3.78
N PRO A 259 -3.32 10.38 3.20
CA PRO A 259 -3.44 10.05 1.78
C PRO A 259 -3.25 11.29 0.91
N VAL A 260 -2.44 11.18 -0.13
CA VAL A 260 -2.28 12.19 -1.18
C VAL A 260 -2.81 11.63 -2.49
N TYR A 261 -3.94 12.16 -2.95
CA TYR A 261 -4.66 11.64 -4.10
C TYR A 261 -4.12 12.18 -5.42
N VAL A 262 -4.01 11.30 -6.41
CA VAL A 262 -3.68 11.61 -7.80
C VAL A 262 -4.75 11.04 -8.72
N ARG A 263 -5.23 11.84 -9.66
CA ARG A 263 -6.16 11.43 -10.72
C ARG A 263 -5.78 12.09 -12.04
N SER A 264 -5.76 11.31 -13.12
CA SER A 264 -5.60 11.80 -14.49
C SER A 264 -6.86 11.54 -15.34
N PRO A 265 -7.47 12.57 -15.98
CA PRO A 265 -7.20 13.98 -15.80
C PRO A 265 -7.68 14.50 -14.43
N GLY A 266 -6.93 15.43 -13.84
CA GLY A 266 -7.30 16.09 -12.59
C GLY A 266 -8.16 17.34 -12.78
N GLY A 267 -8.55 17.97 -11.67
CA GLY A 267 -9.34 19.22 -11.67
C GLY A 267 -8.47 20.49 -11.81
N LEU A 268 -9.13 21.65 -11.84
CA LEU A 268 -8.44 22.96 -11.84
C LEU A 268 -7.64 23.21 -10.56
N PHE A 269 -8.10 22.68 -9.44
CA PHE A 269 -7.43 22.76 -8.14
C PHE A 269 -6.78 21.43 -7.81
N GLN A 270 -5.54 21.49 -7.28
CA GLN A 270 -4.70 20.34 -7.00
C GLN A 270 -4.05 20.52 -5.62
N PHE A 271 -4.71 20.00 -4.59
CA PHE A 271 -4.29 20.08 -3.18
C PHE A 271 -3.95 18.70 -2.60
N GLY A 272 -3.97 17.64 -3.41
CA GLY A 272 -3.72 16.28 -2.95
C GLY A 272 -4.86 15.68 -2.12
N THR A 273 -5.97 16.38 -1.92
CA THR A 273 -7.15 15.83 -1.24
C THR A 273 -8.00 14.98 -2.20
N TYR A 274 -8.92 14.18 -1.66
CA TYR A 274 -9.78 13.35 -2.52
C TYR A 274 -10.63 14.18 -3.49
N ILE A 275 -11.13 15.34 -3.04
CA ILE A 275 -11.95 16.26 -3.86
C ILE A 275 -11.07 17.04 -4.85
N PHE A 276 -9.82 17.36 -4.47
CA PHE A 276 -8.89 18.14 -5.29
C PHE A 276 -7.56 17.38 -5.50
N PRO A 277 -7.58 16.23 -6.21
CA PRO A 277 -6.40 15.40 -6.39
C PRO A 277 -5.38 16.10 -7.30
N TYR A 278 -4.10 15.74 -7.14
CA TYR A 278 -3.08 16.11 -8.11
C TYR A 278 -3.34 15.46 -9.48
N THR A 279 -2.95 16.13 -10.55
CA THR A 279 -3.09 15.63 -11.93
C THR A 279 -2.01 14.62 -12.29
N THR A 280 -0.84 14.72 -11.64
CA THR A 280 0.36 13.91 -11.94
C THR A 280 1.04 13.49 -10.64
N ILE A 281 1.77 12.38 -10.69
CA ILE A 281 2.59 11.94 -9.56
C ILE A 281 3.68 12.98 -9.27
N GLN A 282 4.28 13.57 -10.31
CA GLN A 282 5.30 14.61 -10.15
C GLN A 282 4.79 15.82 -9.35
N ALA A 283 3.53 16.25 -9.55
CA ALA A 283 2.96 17.35 -8.78
C ALA A 283 2.78 16.99 -7.31
N ALA A 284 2.37 15.76 -7.00
CA ALA A 284 2.29 15.26 -5.64
C ALA A 284 3.67 15.13 -4.98
N VAL A 285 4.67 14.60 -5.69
CA VAL A 285 6.04 14.52 -5.15
C VAL A 285 6.61 15.92 -4.91
N ALA A 286 6.35 16.87 -5.80
CA ALA A 286 6.83 18.24 -5.69
C ALA A 286 6.16 19.04 -4.55
N SER A 287 5.01 18.60 -4.00
CA SER A 287 4.43 19.22 -2.81
C SER A 287 5.14 18.84 -1.52
N GLY A 288 6.08 17.90 -1.57
CA GLY A 288 6.90 17.49 -0.44
C GLY A 288 6.24 16.37 0.38
N LEU A 289 6.17 15.18 -0.21
CA LEU A 289 5.60 14.02 0.49
C LEU A 289 6.44 13.68 1.73
N SER A 290 5.79 13.51 2.88
CA SER A 290 6.48 13.14 4.14
C SER A 290 5.58 12.27 5.00
N ASN A 291 5.88 10.96 5.06
CA ASN A 291 5.05 9.95 5.75
C ASN A 291 3.60 9.88 5.19
N GLU A 292 3.45 10.19 3.91
CA GLU A 292 2.19 10.17 3.17
C GLU A 292 2.06 8.90 2.31
N VAL A 293 0.83 8.59 1.93
CA VAL A 293 0.52 7.50 0.99
C VAL A 293 -0.04 8.12 -0.29
N LEU A 294 0.65 7.92 -1.40
CA LEU A 294 0.18 8.33 -2.71
C LEU A 294 -0.95 7.41 -3.19
N VAL A 295 -2.16 7.95 -3.35
CA VAL A 295 -3.35 7.21 -3.75
C VAL A 295 -3.70 7.52 -5.21
N LEU A 296 -3.54 6.53 -6.10
CA LEU A 296 -3.86 6.65 -7.52
C LEU A 296 -5.29 6.18 -7.77
N GLN A 297 -6.17 7.02 -8.33
CA GLN A 297 -7.58 6.66 -8.60
C GLN A 297 -7.80 5.67 -9.76
N GLY A 298 -6.74 5.02 -10.25
CA GLY A 298 -6.76 4.19 -11.45
C GLY A 298 -6.29 4.93 -12.69
N GLY A 299 -5.82 4.19 -13.70
CA GLY A 299 -5.36 4.74 -14.98
C GLY A 299 -3.84 4.71 -15.16
N SER A 300 -3.34 5.46 -16.14
CA SER A 300 -1.90 5.50 -16.46
C SER A 300 -1.30 6.82 -16.02
N TYR A 301 -0.20 6.74 -15.26
CA TYR A 301 0.50 7.87 -14.69
C TYR A 301 1.94 7.88 -15.18
N THR A 302 2.45 9.07 -15.48
CA THR A 302 3.86 9.26 -15.80
C THR A 302 4.69 9.14 -14.53
N GLU A 303 5.77 8.38 -14.60
CA GLU A 303 6.79 8.28 -13.56
C GLU A 303 7.32 9.67 -13.19
N PRO A 304 7.44 10.02 -11.89
CA PRO A 304 8.01 11.30 -11.50
C PRO A 304 9.50 11.35 -11.86
N THR A 305 9.96 12.51 -12.33
CA THR A 305 11.39 12.80 -12.53
C THR A 305 12.15 12.94 -11.21
N SER A 306 11.43 13.29 -10.13
CA SER A 306 12.00 13.35 -8.78
C SER A 306 11.91 11.98 -8.11
N VAL A 307 13.00 11.58 -7.45
CA VAL A 307 13.02 10.36 -6.63
C VAL A 307 11.96 10.49 -5.54
N MET A 308 10.97 9.59 -5.54
CA MET A 308 10.13 9.41 -4.36
C MET A 308 11.05 9.00 -3.23
N ASP A 309 11.00 9.70 -2.10
CA ASP A 309 11.69 9.18 -0.94
C ASP A 309 11.21 7.75 -0.69
N GLY A 310 12.11 6.85 -0.28
CA GLY A 310 11.74 5.45 -0.06
C GLY A 310 10.72 5.24 1.09
N SER A 311 10.18 6.32 1.64
CA SER A 311 9.19 6.32 2.73
C SER A 311 7.75 6.46 2.23
N SER A 312 7.56 6.95 1.00
CA SER A 312 6.24 7.14 0.39
C SER A 312 5.73 5.83 -0.22
N TYR A 313 4.51 5.45 0.15
CA TYR A 313 3.85 4.25 -0.40
C TYR A 313 2.93 4.65 -1.54
N VAL A 314 2.85 3.82 -2.58
CA VAL A 314 1.92 4.04 -3.69
C VAL A 314 0.83 2.97 -3.65
N VAL A 315 -0.43 3.40 -3.65
CA VAL A 315 -1.59 2.51 -3.68
C VAL A 315 -2.51 2.84 -4.83
N THR A 316 -3.17 1.83 -5.37
CA THR A 316 -4.22 2.00 -6.36
C THR A 316 -5.58 1.94 -5.70
N ARG A 317 -6.53 2.64 -6.30
CA ARG A 317 -7.92 2.67 -5.87
C ARG A 317 -8.84 2.64 -7.07
N SER A 318 -10.04 2.05 -6.90
CA SER A 318 -11.16 2.02 -7.85
C SER A 318 -10.91 1.21 -9.13
N SER A 319 -9.69 1.23 -9.66
CA SER A 319 -9.22 0.38 -10.76
C SER A 319 -7.69 0.28 -10.74
N SER A 320 -7.13 -0.57 -11.59
CA SER A 320 -5.68 -0.74 -11.69
C SER A 320 -5.01 0.56 -12.14
N SER A 321 -3.88 0.88 -11.52
CA SER A 321 -3.02 1.98 -11.94
C SER A 321 -1.71 1.44 -12.52
N TYR A 322 -1.22 2.11 -13.55
CA TYR A 322 0.07 1.85 -14.14
C TYR A 322 0.93 3.09 -13.97
N VAL A 323 2.03 2.97 -13.23
CA VAL A 323 3.07 4.00 -13.17
C VAL A 323 4.17 3.58 -14.14
N GLY A 324 4.38 4.37 -15.17
CA GLY A 324 5.38 4.10 -16.19
C GLY A 324 5.69 5.37 -16.96
N ASN A 325 6.56 5.29 -17.96
CA ASN A 325 6.96 6.46 -18.76
C ASN A 325 5.89 6.89 -19.78
N GLY A 326 4.64 7.09 -19.34
CA GLY A 326 3.47 7.30 -20.22
C GLY A 326 3.21 6.08 -21.10
N CYS A 327 2.35 6.21 -22.12
CA CYS A 327 2.43 5.29 -23.26
C CYS A 327 3.89 5.19 -23.67
N LEU A 328 4.42 3.98 -23.88
CA LEU A 328 5.74 3.80 -24.49
C LEU A 328 5.80 4.72 -25.72
N LEU A 329 6.53 5.84 -25.61
CA LEU A 329 6.63 6.82 -26.68
C LEU A 329 7.50 6.28 -27.84
N TYR A 330 7.99 5.06 -27.68
CA TYR A 330 8.65 4.24 -28.68
C TYR A 330 7.91 2.91 -28.83
N THR A 331 7.87 2.35 -30.03
CA THR A 331 7.46 0.96 -30.23
C THR A 331 8.68 0.06 -30.04
N LEU A 332 8.49 -1.16 -29.52
CA LEU A 332 9.56 -2.15 -29.57
C LEU A 332 10.06 -2.27 -31.02
N PRO A 333 11.38 -2.26 -31.27
CA PRO A 333 11.92 -2.08 -32.62
C PRO A 333 11.39 -3.10 -33.65
N THR A 334 11.23 -4.36 -33.23
CA THR A 334 10.67 -5.43 -34.07
C THR A 334 10.31 -6.66 -33.22
N ASP A 335 9.53 -7.58 -33.80
CA ASP A 335 9.27 -8.91 -33.26
C ASP A 335 10.43 -9.85 -33.59
N LEU A 336 11.20 -10.23 -32.57
CA LEU A 336 12.38 -11.08 -32.70
C LEU A 336 12.04 -12.56 -32.86
N GLU A 337 10.87 -13.03 -32.39
CA GLU A 337 10.46 -14.43 -32.52
C GLU A 337 10.19 -14.79 -33.99
N ASN A 338 9.62 -13.82 -34.71
CA ASN A 338 9.28 -13.91 -36.13
C ASN A 338 10.29 -13.19 -37.03
N SER A 339 11.53 -13.01 -36.54
CA SER A 339 12.64 -12.46 -37.31
C SER A 339 12.79 -13.16 -38.67
N GLN A 340 13.06 -12.37 -39.71
CA GLN A 340 13.34 -12.91 -41.05
C GLN A 340 14.76 -13.48 -41.16
N THR A 341 15.62 -13.18 -40.18
CA THR A 341 16.97 -13.72 -40.04
C THR A 341 16.88 -15.02 -39.24
N PRO A 342 17.06 -16.21 -39.86
CA PRO A 342 16.83 -17.49 -39.20
C PRO A 342 17.67 -17.68 -37.93
N GLU A 343 18.92 -17.21 -37.94
CA GLU A 343 19.85 -17.27 -36.82
C GLU A 343 19.33 -16.49 -35.62
N VAL A 344 18.75 -15.31 -35.84
CA VAL A 344 18.12 -14.51 -34.78
C VAL A 344 16.90 -15.23 -34.21
N SER A 345 15.98 -15.71 -35.04
CA SER A 345 14.78 -16.44 -34.55
C SER A 345 15.16 -17.71 -33.77
N ILE A 346 16.18 -18.44 -34.21
CA ILE A 346 16.69 -19.64 -33.51
C ILE A 346 17.26 -19.27 -32.15
N ALA A 347 18.13 -18.26 -32.10
CA ALA A 347 18.76 -17.82 -30.85
C ALA A 347 17.71 -17.29 -29.86
N ILE A 348 16.71 -16.53 -30.32
CA ILE A 348 15.65 -15.99 -29.47
C ILE A 348 14.76 -17.10 -28.90
N LYS A 349 14.49 -18.16 -29.66
CA LYS A 349 13.81 -19.35 -29.12
C LYS A 349 14.66 -20.05 -28.05
N ALA A 350 15.97 -20.07 -28.20
CA ALA A 350 16.86 -20.60 -27.16
C ALA A 350 16.82 -19.74 -25.88
N VAL A 351 16.86 -18.40 -26.01
CA VAL A 351 16.65 -17.45 -24.89
C VAL A 351 15.36 -17.77 -24.14
N GLN A 352 14.25 -18.00 -24.84
CA GLN A 352 12.96 -18.34 -24.23
C GLN A 352 12.98 -19.68 -23.49
N VAL A 353 13.70 -20.67 -24.01
CA VAL A 353 13.87 -21.96 -23.33
C VAL A 353 14.64 -21.78 -22.02
N GLU A 354 15.73 -21.03 -22.04
CA GLU A 354 16.51 -20.72 -20.84
C GLU A 354 15.69 -19.91 -19.82
N ASP A 355 14.94 -18.89 -20.24
CA ASP A 355 14.06 -18.10 -19.37
C ASP A 355 12.96 -18.96 -18.73
N ASN A 356 12.41 -19.92 -19.48
CA ASN A 356 11.44 -20.86 -18.95
C ASN A 356 12.06 -21.78 -17.90
N ALA A 357 13.27 -22.29 -18.15
CA ALA A 357 13.99 -23.14 -17.20
C ALA A 357 14.37 -22.37 -15.93
N ALA A 358 14.81 -21.12 -16.04
CA ALA A 358 15.09 -20.24 -14.91
C ALA A 358 13.86 -20.06 -14.00
N ARG A 359 12.68 -19.84 -14.60
CA ARG A 359 11.41 -19.71 -13.88
C ARG A 359 10.96 -21.02 -13.24
N GLU A 360 11.15 -22.14 -13.92
CA GLU A 360 10.78 -23.47 -13.41
C GLU A 360 11.55 -23.80 -12.14
N VAL A 361 12.88 -23.61 -12.15
CA VAL A 361 13.73 -23.92 -10.99
C VAL A 361 13.32 -23.11 -9.76
N MET A 362 12.98 -21.82 -9.92
CA MET A 362 12.49 -21.02 -8.80
C MET A 362 11.12 -21.49 -8.31
N ARG A 363 10.23 -21.89 -9.22
CA ARG A 363 8.90 -22.41 -8.85
C ARG A 363 9.01 -23.73 -8.08
N GLU A 364 9.85 -24.64 -8.54
CA GLU A 364 10.12 -25.91 -7.87
C GLU A 364 10.72 -25.70 -6.48
N ALA A 365 11.63 -24.73 -6.32
CA ALA A 365 12.23 -24.38 -5.04
C ALA A 365 11.20 -23.80 -4.05
N ILE A 366 10.32 -22.91 -4.51
CA ILE A 366 9.24 -22.36 -3.67
C ILE A 366 8.29 -23.48 -3.22
N ALA A 367 7.88 -24.36 -4.14
CA ALA A 367 7.03 -25.50 -3.80
C ALA A 367 7.69 -26.47 -2.81
N ALA A 368 9.01 -26.66 -2.91
CA ALA A 368 9.78 -27.45 -1.96
C ALA A 368 9.81 -26.79 -0.57
N VAL A 369 10.00 -25.47 -0.49
CA VAL A 369 9.93 -24.71 0.77
C VAL A 369 8.55 -24.82 1.41
N GLU A 370 7.48 -24.65 0.63
CA GLU A 370 6.10 -24.80 1.13
C GLU A 370 5.83 -26.20 1.68
N THR A 371 6.35 -27.24 1.03
CA THR A 371 6.19 -28.63 1.50
C THR A 371 6.89 -28.86 2.84
N VAL A 372 8.10 -28.33 3.00
CA VAL A 372 8.86 -28.41 4.26
C VAL A 372 8.09 -27.75 5.41
N VAL A 373 7.49 -26.57 5.17
CA VAL A 373 6.71 -25.85 6.18
C VAL A 373 5.45 -26.63 6.60
N ILE A 374 4.75 -27.27 5.65
CA ILE A 374 3.51 -28.01 5.93
C ILE A 374 3.76 -29.29 6.73
N GLU A 375 4.84 -30.03 6.43
CA GLU A 375 5.17 -31.27 7.15
C GLU A 375 5.52 -31.03 8.63
N GLU A 376 6.05 -29.85 8.97
CA GLU A 376 6.33 -29.47 10.36
C GLU A 376 5.07 -29.13 11.17
N ASP A 377 4.11 -28.43 10.57
CA ASP A 377 2.85 -28.04 11.23
C ASP A 377 2.03 -29.26 11.68
N ASP A 378 2.05 -30.35 10.91
CA ASP A 378 1.36 -31.59 11.25
C ASP A 378 2.12 -32.43 12.30
N ALA A 379 3.44 -32.30 12.39
CA ALA A 379 4.28 -33.04 13.33
C ALA A 379 4.36 -32.42 14.73
N ASN A 380 4.16 -31.10 14.87
CA ASN A 380 4.52 -30.35 16.09
C ASN A 380 3.41 -30.00 17.08
N LYS A 381 2.29 -30.74 17.11
CA LYS A 381 1.24 -30.52 18.13
C LYS A 381 1.64 -30.84 19.60
N ALA A 382 2.86 -31.30 19.88
CA ALA A 382 3.29 -31.62 21.25
C ALA A 382 4.80 -31.46 21.59
N ALA A 383 5.63 -30.90 20.70
CA ALA A 383 7.07 -30.80 20.92
C ALA A 383 7.55 -29.33 21.04
N PRO A 384 8.64 -29.05 21.80
CA PRO A 384 9.19 -27.70 21.94
C PRO A 384 9.60 -27.12 20.57
N GLU A 385 9.47 -25.79 20.43
CA GLU A 385 9.66 -25.04 19.18
C GLU A 385 10.83 -25.58 18.35
N PRO A 386 10.59 -25.98 17.08
CA PRO A 386 11.65 -26.50 16.23
C PRO A 386 12.70 -25.41 16.00
N GLU A 387 13.95 -25.86 15.99
CA GLU A 387 15.11 -25.06 15.61
C GLU A 387 14.89 -24.57 14.17
N GLN A 388 14.66 -23.26 14.03
CA GLN A 388 14.32 -22.53 12.81
C GLN A 388 14.87 -23.19 11.54
N ASP A 389 13.99 -23.86 10.79
CA ASP A 389 14.41 -24.70 9.66
C ASP A 389 15.05 -23.85 8.56
N ASP A 390 16.30 -24.18 8.24
CA ASP A 390 17.13 -23.41 7.34
C ASP A 390 16.75 -23.75 5.90
N THR A 391 15.65 -23.19 5.42
CA THR A 391 15.21 -23.26 4.01
C THR A 391 16.13 -22.48 3.06
N SER A 392 17.11 -21.73 3.60
CA SER A 392 18.06 -20.91 2.84
C SER A 392 18.88 -21.69 1.79
N PRO A 393 19.36 -22.93 2.03
CA PRO A 393 20.12 -23.69 1.04
C PRO A 393 19.29 -24.07 -0.20
N ILE A 394 17.98 -24.31 -0.04
CA ILE A 394 17.08 -24.63 -1.16
C ILE A 394 16.98 -23.43 -2.10
N LEU A 395 16.67 -22.25 -1.54
CA LEU A 395 16.56 -21.01 -2.30
C LEU A 395 17.92 -20.59 -2.90
N ALA A 396 19.02 -20.71 -2.15
CA ALA A 396 20.35 -20.37 -2.65
C ALA A 396 20.78 -21.27 -3.83
N ASN A 397 20.49 -22.58 -3.78
CA ASN A 397 20.77 -23.49 -4.89
C ASN A 397 19.91 -23.16 -6.12
N ALA A 398 18.64 -22.83 -5.90
CA ALA A 398 17.73 -22.43 -6.97
C ALA A 398 18.18 -21.12 -7.64
N GLU A 399 18.62 -20.13 -6.86
CA GLU A 399 19.19 -18.88 -7.36
C GLU A 399 20.46 -19.12 -8.17
N ALA A 400 21.36 -19.99 -7.70
CA ALA A 400 22.57 -20.35 -8.44
C ALA A 400 22.25 -21.00 -9.79
N ALA A 401 21.27 -21.92 -9.83
CA ALA A 401 20.82 -22.56 -11.05
C ALA A 401 20.10 -21.58 -11.98
N ARG A 402 19.21 -20.71 -11.44
CA ARG A 402 18.54 -19.63 -12.18
C ARG A 402 19.57 -18.75 -12.89
N LYS A 403 20.64 -18.37 -12.18
CA LYS A 403 21.72 -17.55 -12.74
C LYS A 403 22.41 -18.23 -13.94
N VAL A 404 22.62 -19.55 -13.91
CA VAL A 404 23.20 -20.27 -15.05
C VAL A 404 22.32 -20.14 -16.30
N TYR A 405 21.00 -20.28 -16.16
CA TYR A 405 20.06 -20.10 -17.28
C TYR A 405 20.02 -18.64 -17.76
N GLU A 406 20.07 -17.67 -16.85
CA GLU A 406 20.17 -16.24 -17.20
C GLU A 406 21.45 -15.93 -18.00
N ASP A 407 22.60 -16.49 -17.59
CA ASP A 407 23.89 -16.32 -18.27
C ASP A 407 23.87 -16.98 -19.67
N ASN A 408 23.24 -18.16 -19.81
CA ASN A 408 23.04 -18.81 -21.10
C ASN A 408 22.14 -17.98 -22.03
N ALA A 409 21.06 -17.39 -21.51
CA ALA A 409 20.18 -16.53 -22.27
C ALA A 409 20.93 -15.29 -22.81
N ILE A 410 21.81 -14.69 -22.01
CA ILE A 410 22.70 -13.61 -22.47
C ILE A 410 23.62 -14.12 -23.59
N SER A 411 24.22 -15.31 -23.44
CA SER A 411 25.06 -15.89 -24.49
C SER A 411 24.32 -16.06 -25.82
N HIS A 412 23.08 -16.53 -25.79
CA HIS A 412 22.26 -16.67 -27.00
C HIS A 412 21.92 -15.31 -27.64
N LEU A 413 21.71 -14.26 -26.85
CA LEU A 413 21.51 -12.91 -27.38
C LEU A 413 22.77 -12.33 -28.02
N LEU A 414 23.95 -12.60 -27.45
CA LEU A 414 25.24 -12.23 -28.05
C LEU A 414 25.44 -12.92 -29.42
N ASP A 415 25.09 -14.21 -29.50
CA ASP A 415 25.11 -14.94 -30.77
C ASP A 415 24.14 -14.32 -31.78
N ALA A 416 22.92 -13.94 -31.35
CA ALA A 416 21.93 -13.29 -32.20
C ALA A 416 22.39 -11.92 -32.72
N GLU A 417 23.06 -11.13 -31.87
CA GLU A 417 23.56 -9.79 -32.22
C GLU A 417 24.50 -9.81 -33.44
N ALA A 418 25.30 -10.88 -33.57
CA ALA A 418 26.25 -11.04 -34.67
C ALA A 418 25.59 -11.16 -36.05
N PHE A 419 24.32 -11.57 -36.11
CA PHE A 419 23.56 -11.76 -37.36
C PHE A 419 22.50 -10.67 -37.58
N ALA A 420 22.09 -9.98 -36.53
CA ALA A 420 21.02 -9.00 -36.59
C ALA A 420 21.43 -7.70 -37.28
N THR A 421 20.48 -7.09 -38.00
CA THR A 421 20.68 -5.78 -38.65
C THR A 421 19.48 -4.87 -38.43
N GLY A 422 19.66 -3.56 -38.64
CA GLY A 422 18.58 -2.58 -38.51
C GLY A 422 17.86 -2.65 -37.16
N GLU A 423 16.53 -2.63 -37.19
CA GLU A 423 15.69 -2.68 -35.98
C GLU A 423 15.80 -4.00 -35.21
N GLU A 424 16.12 -5.14 -35.86
CA GLU A 424 16.39 -6.41 -35.16
C GLU A 424 17.60 -6.26 -34.24
N ARG A 425 18.65 -5.60 -34.73
CA ARG A 425 19.85 -5.35 -33.92
C ARG A 425 19.54 -4.43 -32.76
N VAL A 426 18.78 -3.35 -32.98
CA VAL A 426 18.39 -2.42 -31.90
C VAL A 426 17.58 -3.15 -30.82
N ALA A 427 16.67 -4.05 -31.18
CA ALA A 427 15.91 -4.85 -30.21
C ALA A 427 16.82 -5.79 -29.39
N ILE A 428 17.76 -6.49 -30.03
CA ILE A 428 18.71 -7.38 -29.32
C ILE A 428 19.63 -6.58 -28.39
N LEU A 429 20.14 -5.42 -28.84
CA LEU A 429 20.95 -4.53 -28.01
C LEU A 429 20.17 -4.04 -26.78
N LEU A 430 18.89 -3.71 -26.95
CA LEU A 430 18.02 -3.29 -25.84
C LEU A 430 17.80 -4.42 -24.83
N GLU A 431 17.54 -5.64 -25.31
CA GLU A 431 17.38 -6.82 -24.46
C GLU A 431 18.68 -7.15 -23.70
N LEU A 432 19.83 -7.11 -24.36
CA LEU A 432 21.15 -7.28 -23.73
C LEU A 432 21.39 -6.23 -22.63
N ALA A 433 21.12 -4.95 -22.91
CA ALA A 433 21.27 -3.88 -21.93
C ALA A 433 20.41 -4.10 -20.68
N GLN A 434 19.15 -4.51 -20.88
CA GLN A 434 18.21 -4.79 -19.78
C GLN A 434 18.67 -5.98 -18.95
N ARG A 435 19.15 -7.05 -19.58
CA ARG A 435 19.63 -8.25 -18.87
C ARG A 435 20.91 -7.98 -18.07
N TYR A 436 21.88 -7.27 -18.64
CA TYR A 436 23.06 -6.87 -17.89
C TYR A 436 22.69 -5.98 -16.70
N LYS A 437 21.79 -5.00 -16.88
CA LYS A 437 21.27 -4.19 -15.80
C LYS A 437 20.62 -5.04 -14.70
N HIS A 438 19.76 -5.99 -15.07
CA HIS A 438 19.09 -6.88 -14.12
C HIS A 438 20.09 -7.79 -13.37
N SER A 439 21.15 -8.25 -14.03
CA SER A 439 22.20 -9.04 -13.39
C SER A 439 23.11 -8.22 -12.44
N GLY A 440 22.93 -6.90 -12.40
CA GLY A 440 23.77 -5.98 -11.63
C GLY A 440 25.08 -5.60 -12.34
N ASP A 441 25.31 -6.07 -13.57
CA ASP A 441 26.44 -5.66 -14.40
C ASP A 441 26.16 -4.33 -15.10
N CYS A 442 26.16 -3.25 -14.31
CA CYS A 442 25.94 -1.91 -14.82
C CYS A 442 26.99 -1.48 -15.85
N THR A 443 28.19 -2.07 -15.85
CA THR A 443 29.27 -1.69 -16.78
C THR A 443 28.90 -2.12 -18.21
N GLU A 444 28.52 -3.38 -18.40
CA GLU A 444 28.07 -3.89 -19.69
C GLU A 444 26.74 -3.25 -20.10
N ALA A 445 25.81 -3.06 -19.15
CA ALA A 445 24.52 -2.42 -19.42
C ALA A 445 24.68 -1.02 -20.04
N ILE A 446 25.58 -0.19 -19.50
CA ILE A 446 25.87 1.15 -20.05
C ILE A 446 26.32 1.06 -21.51
N GLY A 447 27.26 0.14 -21.81
CA GLY A 447 27.75 -0.06 -23.17
C GLY A 447 26.63 -0.38 -24.15
N TYR A 448 25.76 -1.32 -23.80
CA TYR A 448 24.63 -1.71 -24.65
C TYR A 448 23.55 -0.62 -24.75
N PHE A 449 23.21 0.10 -23.67
CA PHE A 449 22.28 1.23 -23.75
C PHE A 449 22.80 2.36 -24.66
N ILE A 450 24.11 2.65 -24.64
CA ILE A 450 24.71 3.60 -25.58
C ILE A 450 24.57 3.09 -27.02
N LEU A 451 24.84 1.81 -27.26
CA LEU A 451 24.64 1.22 -28.59
C LEU A 451 23.18 1.30 -29.06
N VAL A 452 22.20 1.09 -28.19
CA VAL A 452 20.77 1.30 -28.52
C VAL A 452 20.51 2.75 -28.92
N ALA A 453 20.99 3.70 -28.11
CA ALA A 453 20.80 5.13 -28.36
C ALA A 453 21.41 5.57 -29.71
N ASP A 454 22.59 5.06 -30.03
CA ASP A 454 23.32 5.37 -31.27
C ASP A 454 22.68 4.74 -32.51
N ASN A 455 22.09 3.55 -32.38
CA ASN A 455 21.58 2.78 -33.52
C ASN A 455 20.06 2.94 -33.75
N THR A 456 19.29 3.43 -32.77
CA THR A 456 17.85 3.63 -32.96
C THR A 456 17.52 4.91 -33.74
N THR A 457 16.49 4.83 -34.57
CA THR A 457 15.87 6.00 -35.24
C THR A 457 14.73 6.62 -34.42
N GLN A 458 14.28 5.97 -33.34
CA GLN A 458 13.18 6.41 -32.50
C GLN A 458 13.70 7.39 -31.42
N PRO A 459 13.35 8.70 -31.46
CA PRO A 459 13.91 9.69 -30.53
C PRO A 459 13.67 9.34 -29.05
N PHE A 460 12.49 8.83 -28.72
CA PHE A 460 12.14 8.46 -27.35
C PHE A 460 12.83 7.20 -26.85
N LEU A 461 13.12 6.23 -27.74
CA LEU A 461 13.93 5.07 -27.37
C LEU A 461 15.38 5.48 -27.11
N ARG A 462 15.91 6.41 -27.91
CA ARG A 462 17.24 7.00 -27.68
C ARG A 462 17.32 7.69 -26.33
N GLU A 463 16.36 8.57 -26.02
CA GLU A 463 16.31 9.26 -24.73
C GLU A 463 16.20 8.29 -23.55
N LYS A 464 15.33 7.28 -23.66
CA LYS A 464 15.19 6.24 -22.64
C LYS A 464 16.50 5.47 -22.44
N ALA A 465 17.16 5.04 -23.51
CA ALA A 465 18.42 4.32 -23.40
C ALA A 465 19.53 5.17 -22.74
N LEU A 466 19.65 6.45 -23.09
CA LEU A 466 20.61 7.35 -22.45
C LEU A 466 20.29 7.59 -20.97
N PHE A 467 19.00 7.71 -20.62
CA PHE A 467 18.57 7.80 -19.23
C PHE A 467 18.98 6.56 -18.43
N GLU A 468 18.74 5.36 -18.96
CA GLU A 468 19.10 4.10 -18.31
C GLU A 468 20.61 3.91 -18.17
N ALA A 469 21.40 4.36 -19.16
CA ALA A 469 22.85 4.38 -19.07
C ALA A 469 23.33 5.30 -17.93
N ASN A 470 22.79 6.52 -17.83
CA ASN A 470 23.12 7.44 -16.74
C ASN A 470 22.73 6.88 -15.37
N HIS A 471 21.57 6.22 -15.27
CA HIS A 471 21.15 5.57 -14.04
C HIS A 471 22.12 4.47 -13.59
N CYS A 472 22.57 3.63 -14.52
CA CYS A 472 23.60 2.62 -14.24
C CYS A 472 24.94 3.24 -13.83
N GLN A 473 25.32 4.37 -14.44
CA GLN A 473 26.53 5.12 -14.08
C GLN A 473 26.45 5.63 -12.62
N GLU A 474 25.32 6.22 -12.22
CA GLU A 474 25.10 6.66 -10.83
C GLU A 474 25.16 5.49 -9.83
N MET A 475 24.64 4.31 -10.20
CA MET A 475 24.73 3.11 -9.37
C MET A 475 26.19 2.67 -9.15
N LEU A 476 27.02 2.69 -10.20
CA LEU A 476 28.44 2.37 -10.11
C LEU A 476 29.17 3.36 -9.18
N GLU A 477 28.92 4.66 -9.34
CA GLU A 477 29.53 5.71 -8.50
C GLU A 477 29.16 5.56 -7.02
N LYS A 478 27.88 5.27 -6.72
CA LYS A 478 27.42 5.01 -5.34
C LYS A 478 28.08 3.76 -4.76
N SER A 479 28.16 2.68 -5.53
CA SER A 479 28.80 1.43 -5.10
C SER A 479 30.29 1.65 -4.78
N TRP A 480 30.98 2.45 -5.59
CA TRP A 480 32.38 2.80 -5.38
C TRP A 480 32.58 3.69 -4.15
N GLY A 481 31.74 4.71 -3.97
CA GLY A 481 31.77 5.56 -2.78
C GLY A 481 31.53 4.81 -1.47
N SER A 482 30.65 3.81 -1.48
CA SER A 482 30.43 2.92 -0.33
C SER A 482 31.66 2.06 -0.02
N LEU A 483 32.35 1.54 -1.04
CA LEU A 483 33.55 0.72 -0.84
C LEU A 483 34.73 1.54 -0.29
N VAL A 484 34.91 2.77 -0.77
CA VAL A 484 35.98 3.66 -0.29
C VAL A 484 35.75 4.07 1.17
N SER A 485 34.50 4.40 1.55
CA SER A 485 34.18 4.74 2.94
C SER A 485 34.31 3.55 3.90
N GLU A 486 33.98 2.33 3.46
CA GLU A 486 34.16 1.12 4.26
C GLU A 486 35.66 0.79 4.47
N GLN A 487 36.52 1.02 3.47
CA GLN A 487 37.97 0.84 3.63
C GLN A 487 38.61 1.89 4.54
N GLN A 488 38.12 3.13 4.56
CA GLN A 488 38.63 4.17 5.44
C GLN A 488 38.32 3.89 6.92
N ASN A 489 37.15 3.32 7.24
CA ASN A 489 36.78 2.95 8.62
C ASN A 489 37.54 1.72 9.16
N VAL A 490 38.12 0.88 8.30
CA VAL A 490 38.91 -0.29 8.74
C VAL A 490 40.34 0.11 9.15
N ASN A 491 40.87 1.21 8.62
CA ASN A 491 42.24 1.64 8.88
C ASN A 491 42.40 2.52 10.13
N THR A 492 41.30 2.93 10.79
CA THR A 492 41.35 3.73 12.02
C THR A 492 41.44 2.90 13.30
N ASP A 493 41.32 1.56 13.22
CA ASP A 493 41.31 0.68 14.39
C ASP A 493 42.67 0.00 14.69
N GLU A 494 43.71 0.28 13.87
CA GLU A 494 45.04 -0.36 14.00
C GLU A 494 46.19 0.60 14.40
N GLU A 495 45.89 1.84 14.80
CA GLU A 495 46.89 2.65 15.52
C GLU A 495 46.77 2.40 17.04
N GLY A 496 47.49 1.36 17.46
CA GLY A 496 47.76 1.08 18.86
C GLY A 496 48.37 2.29 19.55
N ASN A 497 47.78 2.61 20.69
CA ASN A 497 48.29 3.47 21.75
C ASN A 497 49.79 3.22 22.01
N PRO A 498 50.69 4.18 21.72
CA PRO A 498 51.99 4.24 22.34
C PRO A 498 51.92 5.24 23.50
N ASP A 499 52.06 4.72 24.71
CA ASP A 499 52.45 5.52 25.87
C ASP A 499 53.70 6.36 25.51
N GLY A 500 53.66 7.68 25.70
CA GLY A 500 54.88 8.48 25.64
C GLY A 500 54.73 9.99 25.39
N GLU A 501 54.74 10.73 26.49
CA GLU A 501 55.37 12.05 26.67
C GLU A 501 54.81 13.27 25.91
N GLU A 502 54.28 14.20 26.72
CA GLU A 502 54.05 15.61 26.38
C GLU A 502 55.36 16.31 25.96
N PRO A 503 55.31 17.17 24.92
CA PRO A 503 56.18 18.33 24.86
C PRO A 503 55.37 19.62 24.93
N GLU A 504 55.83 20.49 25.81
CA GLU A 504 55.39 21.87 26.00
C GLU A 504 55.65 22.75 24.77
N GLY A 505 54.61 23.48 24.32
CA GLY A 505 54.69 24.80 23.65
C GLY A 505 55.29 24.89 22.23
N PRO A 506 55.08 26.01 21.49
CA PRO A 506 54.87 27.35 22.01
C PRO A 506 53.65 28.11 21.46
N VAL A 507 53.30 29.13 22.25
CA VAL A 507 52.41 30.26 22.00
C VAL A 507 52.74 30.97 20.68
N ILE A 508 51.73 31.20 19.82
CA ILE A 508 51.79 32.23 18.77
C ILE A 508 50.55 33.11 18.82
N GLU A 509 50.85 34.40 18.67
CA GLU A 509 50.09 35.63 18.80
C GLU A 509 48.75 35.74 18.05
N LYS A 510 47.82 36.42 18.70
CA LYS A 510 46.69 37.14 18.09
C LYS A 510 47.20 38.28 17.21
N SER A 511 46.51 38.57 16.11
CA SER A 511 46.17 39.95 15.68
C SER A 511 45.15 39.96 14.52
N PRO A 512 44.48 41.10 14.27
CA PRO A 512 43.03 41.14 14.07
C PRO A 512 42.57 41.69 12.70
N ASP A 513 41.24 41.74 12.55
CA ASP A 513 40.44 42.84 11.98
C ASP A 513 39.90 42.71 10.54
N GLU A 514 38.80 43.45 10.35
CA GLU A 514 37.98 43.74 9.16
C GLU A 514 36.86 42.70 8.86
N GLY A 515 35.56 42.98 8.93
CA GLY A 515 34.81 44.24 8.92
C GLY A 515 34.02 44.38 7.61
N THR A 516 32.67 44.42 7.70
CA THR A 516 31.63 45.04 6.83
C THR A 516 30.37 44.15 6.85
N ASP A 517 29.27 44.51 7.52
CA ASP A 517 28.23 45.53 7.21
C ASP A 517 27.46 45.32 5.89
N SER A 518 26.18 44.89 6.02
CA SER A 518 24.99 45.40 5.30
C SER A 518 23.80 44.49 5.70
N GLU A 519 23.00 44.84 6.71
CA GLU A 519 21.76 45.62 6.56
C GLU A 519 20.98 45.35 5.25
N GLN A 520 19.89 44.59 5.35
CA GLN A 520 18.67 44.91 4.60
C GLN A 520 17.43 44.51 5.38
N GLN A 521 16.70 45.55 5.77
CA GLN A 521 15.34 45.56 6.28
C GLN A 521 14.38 45.08 5.18
N ILE A 522 13.42 44.22 5.52
CA ILE A 522 12.14 44.18 4.80
C ILE A 522 11.02 44.28 5.83
N GLU A 523 10.15 45.24 5.54
CA GLU A 523 9.10 45.82 6.37
C GLU A 523 7.95 44.84 6.66
N ASN A 524 7.41 45.01 7.86
CA ASN A 524 6.07 44.59 8.24
C ASN A 524 5.02 45.34 7.39
N ILE A 525 4.05 44.62 6.85
CA ILE A 525 2.76 45.19 6.46
C ILE A 525 1.70 44.46 7.27
N ASP A 526 1.24 45.14 8.32
CA ASP A 526 -0.09 44.96 8.88
C ASP A 526 -1.10 45.61 7.93
N GLU A 527 -2.14 44.90 7.51
CA GLU A 527 -3.39 45.54 7.12
C GLU A 527 -4.58 44.72 7.64
N GLU A 528 -5.33 45.41 8.51
CA GLU A 528 -6.60 45.03 9.12
C GLU A 528 -7.70 44.88 8.07
N GLY A 529 -8.65 43.96 8.30
CA GLY A 529 -9.86 43.90 7.47
C GLY A 529 -10.81 42.73 7.74
N ASN A 530 -11.40 42.67 8.94
CA ASN A 530 -12.71 42.04 9.18
C ASN A 530 -13.75 43.20 9.20
N PRO A 531 -15.01 43.08 8.72
CA PRO A 531 -16.01 42.21 9.37
C PRO A 531 -17.15 41.63 8.50
N ASP A 532 -17.86 40.68 9.12
CA ASP A 532 -19.30 40.39 9.03
C ASP A 532 -19.93 39.85 7.73
N GLY A 533 -20.54 38.67 7.88
CA GLY A 533 -21.47 38.08 6.92
C GLY A 533 -22.10 36.80 7.44
N ALA A 534 -22.81 36.88 8.58
CA ALA A 534 -23.67 35.81 9.07
C ALA A 534 -24.99 35.75 8.28
N GLU A 535 -25.37 34.57 7.81
CA GLU A 535 -26.77 34.20 7.50
C GLU A 535 -27.07 32.74 7.92
N PRO A 536 -28.33 32.41 8.25
CA PRO A 536 -28.75 31.37 9.20
C PRO A 536 -29.12 30.01 8.54
N PRO A 537 -29.46 28.96 9.32
CA PRO A 537 -29.56 27.60 8.80
C PRO A 537 -30.92 27.34 8.13
N ILE A 538 -30.91 26.49 7.11
CA ILE A 538 -32.10 25.89 6.53
C ILE A 538 -32.33 24.56 7.26
N GLU A 539 -33.50 24.45 7.87
CA GLU A 539 -34.09 23.20 8.37
C GLU A 539 -34.39 22.27 7.19
N GLU A 540 -33.93 21.01 7.25
CA GLU A 540 -34.70 19.78 6.96
C GLU A 540 -33.95 18.53 7.46
#